data_AF-A0A2E9BXE0-F1
#
_entry.id   AF-A0A2E9BXE0-F1
#
_cell.length_a   1.000
_cell.length_b   1.000
_cell.length_c   1.000
_cell.angle_alpha   90.00
_cell.angle_beta   90.00
_cell.angle_gamma   90.00
#
_symmetry.space_group_name_H-M   'P 1'
#
loop_
_entity.id
_entity.type
_entity.pdbx_description
1 polymer ?
#
loop_
_entity_poly.entity_id
_entity_poly.type
_entity_poly.pdbx_seq_one_letter_code
_entity_poly.pdbx_strand_id
1 'polypeptide(L)' 'MSTTLRSIIEEFYVEDQKLIQSKATVLAEEMVRHADSLAEVRAALVKTQEEVARALNVRQNAVAQLEKRSDLLLSTLRK' A
#
# COMPACT_ATOMS: atom_id res chain seq x y z
N MET A 1 21.97 0.24 -16.50
CA MET A 1 21.55 -0.16 -15.13
C MET A 1 20.38 0.72 -14.75
N SER A 2 19.22 0.15 -14.40
CA SER A 2 18.07 0.94 -13.94
C SER A 2 18.33 1.43 -12.51
N THR A 3 18.45 2.74 -12.33
CA THR A 3 18.55 3.35 -11.00
C THR A 3 17.25 3.08 -10.23
N THR A 4 17.37 2.61 -8.98
CA THR A 4 16.18 2.33 -8.15
C THR A 4 15.83 3.56 -7.31
N LEU A 5 14.57 3.72 -6.93
CA LEU A 5 14.17 4.81 -6.04
C LEU A 5 14.93 4.75 -4.70
N ARG A 6 15.24 3.55 -4.22
CA ARG A 6 16.00 3.33 -2.98
C ARG A 6 17.42 3.89 -3.06
N SER A 7 18.13 3.63 -4.17
CA SER A 7 19.50 4.15 -4.33
C SER A 7 19.52 5.68 -4.40
N ILE A 8 18.49 6.31 -4.95
CA ILE A 8 18.39 7.78 -4.97
C ILE A 8 18.18 8.33 -3.55
N ILE A 9 17.31 7.71 -2.74
CA ILE A 9 17.06 8.15 -1.36
C ILE A 9 18.31 7.96 -0.49
N GLU A 10 19.09 6.90 -0.71
CA GLU A 10 20.34 6.63 0.01
C GLU A 10 21.43 7.68 -0.23
N GLU A 11 21.40 8.37 -1.38
CA GLU A 11 22.32 9.46 -1.70
C GLU A 11 22.01 10.77 -0.95
N PHE A 12 20.82 10.88 -0.34
CA PHE A 12 20.41 12.10 0.36
C PHE A 12 20.98 12.18 1.78
N TYR A 13 21.05 13.38 2.34
CA TYR A 13 21.43 13.57 3.74
C TYR A 13 20.39 12.95 4.68
N VAL A 14 20.82 12.54 5.88
CA VAL A 14 19.97 11.82 6.86
C VAL A 14 18.72 12.63 7.25
N GLU A 15 18.81 13.96 7.30
CA GLU A 15 17.64 14.80 7.59
C GLU A 15 16.61 14.76 6.47
N ASP A 16 17.05 14.78 5.20
CA ASP A 16 16.17 14.67 4.05
C ASP A 16 15.53 13.29 3.97
N GLN A 17 16.29 12.23 4.25
CA GLN A 17 15.75 10.87 4.34
C GLN A 17 14.63 10.79 5.39
N LYS A 18 14.84 11.38 6.57
CA LYS A 18 13.82 11.44 7.64
C LYS A 18 12.61 12.26 7.22
N LEU A 19 12.80 13.39 6.55
CA LEU A 19 11.71 14.22 6.05
C LEU A 19 10.86 13.47 5.02
N ILE A 20 11.51 12.79 4.08
CA ILE A 20 10.86 11.94 3.07
C ILE A 20 10.05 10.85 3.75
N GLN A 21 10.65 10.15 4.73
CA GLN A 21 9.97 9.06 5.43
C GLN A 21 8.76 9.57 6.23
N SER A 22 8.88 10.72 6.89
CA SER A 22 7.78 11.37 7.62
C SER A 22 6.62 11.71 6.68
N LYS A 23 6.92 12.38 5.56
CA LYS A 23 5.90 12.73 4.54
C LYS A 23 5.25 11.49 3.94
N ALA A 24 6.03 10.45 3.64
CA ALA A 24 5.51 9.20 3.11
C ALA A 24 4.52 8.54 4.07
N THR A 25 4.80 8.55 5.38
CA THR A 25 3.88 8.02 6.40
C THR A 25 2.58 8.81 6.44
N VAL A 26 2.63 10.14 6.46
CA VAL A 26 1.42 10.99 6.47
C VAL A 26 0.55 10.76 5.23
N LEU A 27 1.19 10.66 4.06
CA LEU A 27 0.48 10.37 2.81
C LEU A 27 -0.16 8.97 2.82
N ALA A 28 0.56 7.96 3.33
CA ALA A 28 0.01 6.61 3.48
C ALA A 28 -1.23 6.60 4.39
N GLU A 29 -1.19 7.32 5.52
CA GLU A 29 -2.35 7.45 6.41
C GLU A 29 -3.54 8.14 5.73
N GLU A 30 -3.29 9.19 4.94
CA GLU A 30 -4.32 9.87 4.18
C GLU A 30 -4.95 8.95 3.13
N MET A 31 -4.13 8.20 2.38
CA MET A 31 -4.61 7.20 1.43
C MET A 31 -5.47 6.13 2.11
N VAL A 32 -5.08 5.66 3.30
CA VAL A 32 -5.86 4.69 4.06
C VAL A 32 -7.21 5.27 4.52
N ARG A 33 -7.25 6.54 4.94
CA ARG A 33 -8.51 7.21 5.34
C ARG A 33 -9.55 7.28 4.22
N HIS A 34 -9.10 7.33 2.97
CA HIS A 34 -9.95 7.44 1.79
C HIS A 34 -10.02 6.15 0.96
N ALA A 35 -9.50 5.04 1.48
CA ALA A 35 -9.49 3.77 0.76
C ALA A 35 -10.89 3.13 0.75
N ASP A 36 -11.35 2.74 -0.43
CA ASP A 36 -12.63 2.05 -0.65
C ASP A 36 -12.46 0.52 -0.76
N SER A 37 -11.22 0.03 -0.73
CA SER A 37 -10.90 -1.39 -0.85
C SER A 37 -9.69 -1.82 -0.02
N LEU A 38 -9.64 -3.12 0.31
CA LEU A 38 -8.46 -3.71 0.96
C LEU A 38 -7.19 -3.61 0.10
N ALA A 39 -7.33 -3.61 -1.23
CA ALA A 39 -6.21 -3.47 -2.16
C ALA A 39 -5.56 -2.08 -2.05
N GLU A 40 -6.37 -1.04 -1.92
CA GLU A 40 -5.90 0.34 -1.73
C GLU A 40 -5.21 0.52 -0.38
N VAL A 41 -5.80 0.00 0.70
CA VAL A 41 -5.14 0.00 2.03
C VAL A 41 -3.80 -0.73 1.99
N ARG A 42 -3.74 -1.91 1.34
CA ARG A 42 -2.51 -2.68 1.19
C ARG A 42 -1.45 -1.91 0.41
N ALA A 43 -1.83 -1.26 -0.69
CA ALA A 43 -0.93 -0.47 -1.51
C ALA A 43 -0.39 0.77 -0.77
N ALA A 44 -1.26 1.48 -0.04
CA ALA A 44 -0.89 2.64 0.76
C ALA A 44 0.16 2.30 1.82
N LEU A 45 0.04 1.12 2.45
CA LEU A 45 0.97 0.64 3.46
C LEU A 45 2.17 -0.13 2.88
N VAL A 46 2.30 -0.20 1.55
CA VAL A 46 3.36 -0.92 0.83
C VAL A 46 3.50 -2.37 1.32
N LYS A 47 2.36 -3.06 1.46
CA LYS A 47 2.30 -4.45 1.92
C LYS A 47 2.08 -5.44 0.78
N THR A 48 2.66 -6.62 0.93
CA THR A 48 2.33 -7.80 0.12
C THR A 48 1.03 -8.44 0.63
N GLN A 49 0.36 -9.20 -0.23
CA GLN A 49 -0.84 -9.95 0.19
C GLN A 49 -0.51 -10.99 1.27
N GLU A 50 0.71 -11.53 1.31
CA GLU A 50 1.16 -12.42 2.38
C GLU A 50 1.31 -11.72 3.73
N GLU A 51 1.85 -10.50 3.74
CA GLU A 51 1.94 -9.71 4.98
C GLU A 51 0.56 -9.37 5.52
N VAL A 52 -0.37 -8.98 4.65
CA VAL A 52 -1.77 -8.75 5.03
C VAL A 52 -2.42 -10.03 5.54
N ALA A 53 -2.17 -11.17 4.90
CA ALA A 53 -2.69 -12.46 5.32
C ALA A 53 -2.18 -12.86 6.71
N ARG A 54 -0.89 -12.63 7.00
CA ARG A 54 -0.31 -12.83 8.34
C ARG A 54 -0.96 -11.91 9.37
N ALA A 55 -1.13 -10.63 9.06
CA ALA A 55 -1.75 -9.66 9.96
C ALA A 55 -3.21 -10.00 10.29
N LEU A 56 -3.96 -10.51 9.30
CA LEU A 56 -5.37 -10.89 9.44
C LEU A 56 -5.57 -12.35 9.89
N ASN A 57 -4.48 -13.12 10.07
CA ASN A 57 -4.51 -14.55 10.38
C ASN A 57 -5.37 -15.39 9.40
N VAL A 58 -5.21 -15.13 8.11
CA VAL A 58 -5.89 -15.86 7.02
C VAL A 58 -4.87 -16.36 6.00
N ARG A 59 -5.32 -17.14 5.01
CA ARG A 59 -4.47 -17.53 3.86
C ARG A 59 -4.38 -16.38 2.87
N GLN A 60 -3.24 -16.25 2.18
CA GLN A 60 -3.04 -15.24 1.14
C GLN A 60 -4.11 -15.32 0.02
N ASN A 61 -4.56 -16.52 -0.36
CA ASN A 61 -5.66 -16.70 -1.32
C ASN A 61 -6.98 -16.04 -0.85
N ALA A 62 -7.24 -15.99 0.46
CA ALA A 62 -8.42 -15.31 1.00
C ALA A 62 -8.30 -13.78 0.84
N VAL A 63 -7.11 -13.22 1.01
CA VAL A 63 -6.84 -11.79 0.76
C VAL A 63 -7.08 -11.46 -0.72
N ALA A 64 -6.57 -12.27 -1.64
CA ALA A 64 -6.79 -12.06 -3.07
C ALA A 64 -8.29 -12.09 -3.47
N GLN A 65 -9.08 -12.98 -2.86
CA GLN A 65 -10.54 -13.05 -3.06
C GLN A 65 -11.25 -11.80 -2.51
N LEU A 66 -10.86 -11.32 -1.33
CA LEU A 66 -11.42 -10.11 -0.72
C LEU A 66 -11.14 -8.88 -1.59
N GLU A 67 -9.91 -8.72 -2.06
CA GLU A 67 -9.51 -7.62 -2.95
C GLU A 67 -10.33 -7.63 -4.26
N LYS A 68 -10.41 -8.78 -4.92
CA LYS A 68 -11.16 -8.92 -6.19
C LYS A 68 -12.67 -8.67 -6.04
N ARG A 69 -13.28 -9.08 -4.91
CA ARG A 69 -14.72 -8.89 -4.68
C ARG A 69 -15.05 -7.40 -4.51
N SER A 70 -14.19 -6.64 -3.84
CA SER A 70 -14.35 -5.19 -3.68
C SER A 70 -14.33 -4.48 -5.03
N ASP A 71 -13.36 -4.82 -5.88
CA ASP A 71 -13.25 -4.26 -7.24
C ASP A 71 -14.48 -4.56 -8.09
N LEU A 72 -15.03 -5.77 -7.97
CA LEU A 72 -16.25 -6.17 -8.67
C LEU A 72 -17.44 -5.31 -8.23
N LEU A 73 -17.64 -5.10 -6.92
CA LEU A 73 -18.72 -4.24 -6.40
C LEU A 73 -18.57 -2.79 -6.86
N LEU A 74 -17.36 -2.23 -6.82
CA LEU A 74 -17.07 -0.89 -7.32
C LEU A 74 -17.37 -0.75 -8.81
N SER A 75 -17.04 -1.75 -9.62
CA SER A 75 -17.34 -1.75 -11.06
C SER A 75 -18.84 -1.75 -11.37
N THR A 76 -19.65 -2.35 -10.49
CA THR A 76 -21.12 -2.37 -10.65
C THR A 76 -21.79 -1.06 -10.26
N LEU A 77 -21.17 -0.27 -9.36
CA LEU A 77 -21.68 1.04 -8.93
C LEU A 77 -21.35 2.18 -9.90
N ARG A 78 -20.39 2.00 -10.82
CA ARG A 78 -19.98 3.01 -11.81
C ARG A 78 -20.82 3.00 -13.12
N LYS A 79 -21.86 2.17 -13.23
CA LYS A 79 -22.75 2.10 -14.40
C LYS A 79 -24.01 2.96 -14.24
#